data_AF-A0A7S1PQF4-F1
#
_entry.id   AF-A0A7S1PQF4-F1
#
_cell.length_a   1.000
_cell.length_b   1.000
_cell.length_c   1.000
_cell.angle_alpha   90.00
_cell.angle_beta   90.00
_cell.angle_gamma   90.00
#
_symmetry.space_group_name_H-M   'P 1'
#
loop_
_entity.id
_entity.type
_entity.pdbx_description
1 polymer ?
#
loop_
_entity_poly.entity_id
_entity_poly.type
_entity_poly.pdbx_seq_one_letter_code
_entity_poly.pdbx_strand_id
1 'polypeptide(L)'
;GPNYYVCASGIDSHAAHALCRALGYPADVSATVSSAGTTDQNFLTGRYIAGVTCPPGAEGLSNCTLQGSPVLYPCETRDRASLRCLANELTNTTYDTRIVSWATPGAMSSDIGRVQVKPTRANASHWGGVCDSAVAVSATAALA
;
A
#
# COMPACT_ATOMS: atom_id res chain seq x y z
N GLY A 1 0.99 20.42 21.71
CA GLY A 1 1.55 21.17 20.57
C GLY A 1 0.55 21.18 19.44
N PRO A 2 0.73 21.96 18.35
CA PRO A 2 -0.14 21.91 17.18
C PRO A 2 -0.04 20.54 16.48
N ASN A 3 -1.16 20.06 15.92
CA ASN A 3 -1.18 18.84 15.11
C ASN A 3 -0.70 19.14 13.69
N TYR A 4 0.04 18.19 13.12
CA TYR A 4 0.53 18.25 11.74
C TYR A 4 -0.10 17.13 10.92
N TYR A 5 -0.60 17.46 9.74
CA TYR A 5 -1.20 16.52 8.79
C TYR A 5 -0.38 16.54 7.50
N VAL A 6 -0.23 15.39 6.87
CA VAL A 6 0.50 15.25 5.59
C VAL A 6 -0.52 14.99 4.47
N CYS A 7 -0.35 15.64 3.33
CA CYS A 7 -1.18 15.41 2.15
C CYS A 7 -0.73 14.14 1.41
N ALA A 8 -1.68 13.36 0.85
CA ALA A 8 -1.36 12.07 0.22
C ALA A 8 -0.50 12.24 -1.03
N SER A 9 -0.78 13.27 -1.82
CA SER A 9 -0.01 13.72 -2.98
C SER A 9 1.45 14.03 -2.64
N GLY A 10 1.73 14.31 -1.38
CA GLY A 10 3.04 14.68 -0.86
C GLY A 10 3.92 13.52 -0.37
N ILE A 11 3.43 12.28 -0.33
CA ILE A 11 4.22 11.13 0.16
C ILE A 11 4.68 10.26 -1.01
N ASP A 12 6.00 10.24 -1.22
CA ASP A 12 6.64 9.29 -2.13
C ASP A 12 6.91 7.93 -1.47
N SER A 13 7.35 6.94 -2.27
CA SER A 13 7.63 5.59 -1.78
C SER A 13 8.77 5.54 -0.77
N HIS A 14 9.79 6.40 -0.87
CA HIS A 14 10.90 6.43 0.08
C HIS A 14 10.44 6.98 1.43
N ALA A 15 9.55 7.96 1.43
CA ALA A 15 8.92 8.49 2.62
C ALA A 15 7.99 7.48 3.29
N ALA A 16 7.20 6.75 2.51
CA ALA A 16 6.39 5.65 3.02
C ALA A 16 7.25 4.56 3.68
N HIS A 17 8.38 4.18 3.08
CA HIS A 17 9.36 3.25 3.65
C HIS A 17 10.00 3.77 4.94
N ALA A 18 10.39 5.05 4.97
CA ALA A 18 10.97 5.67 6.16
C ALA A 18 9.98 5.72 7.33
N LEU A 19 8.72 6.03 7.07
CA LEU A 19 7.64 6.01 8.07
C LEU A 19 7.40 4.60 8.60
N CYS A 20 7.40 3.58 7.74
CA CYS A 20 7.27 2.20 8.18
C CYS A 20 8.46 1.73 9.03
N ARG A 21 9.69 2.10 8.68
CA ARG A 21 10.89 1.83 9.51
C ARG A 21 10.77 2.46 10.90
N ALA A 22 10.36 3.72 10.97
CA ALA A 22 10.18 4.42 12.25
C ALA A 22 9.13 3.75 13.17
N LEU A 23 8.19 3.01 12.58
CA LEU A 23 7.19 2.21 13.29
C LEU A 23 7.62 0.75 13.56
N GLY A 24 8.85 0.38 13.20
CA GLY A 24 9.41 -0.96 13.40
C GLY A 24 9.04 -1.98 12.32
N TYR A 25 8.47 -1.54 11.19
CA TYR A 25 8.16 -2.42 10.05
C TYR A 25 9.35 -2.53 9.08
N PRO A 26 9.44 -3.66 8.35
CA PRO A 26 10.44 -3.83 7.31
C PRO A 26 10.29 -2.76 6.24
N ALA A 27 11.44 -2.33 5.73
CA ALA A 27 11.52 -1.09 5.00
C ALA A 27 11.12 -1.16 3.53
N ASP A 28 10.93 -2.36 2.99
CA ASP A 28 10.83 -2.56 1.55
C ASP A 28 9.38 -2.64 1.05
N VAL A 29 8.41 -2.59 1.98
CA VAL A 29 7.02 -2.88 1.65
C VAL A 29 6.07 -1.93 2.36
N SER A 30 5.82 -0.81 1.70
CA SER A 30 4.81 0.17 2.07
C SER A 30 3.94 0.53 0.87
N ALA A 31 2.66 0.79 1.11
CA ALA A 31 1.76 1.34 0.10
C ALA A 31 1.12 2.62 0.63
N THR A 32 1.13 3.67 -0.18
CA THR A 32 0.35 4.89 0.09
C THR A 32 -1.11 4.61 -0.24
N VAL A 33 -2.03 4.84 0.71
CA VAL A 33 -3.45 4.53 0.56
C VAL A 33 -4.28 5.77 0.90
N SER A 34 -4.40 6.72 -0.02
CA SER A 34 -5.07 8.01 0.24
C SER A 34 -6.51 7.89 0.78
N SER A 35 -7.22 6.82 0.44
CA SER A 35 -8.61 6.58 0.87
C SER A 35 -8.77 6.08 2.32
N ALA A 36 -7.71 5.64 2.98
CA ALA A 36 -7.75 5.14 4.36
C ALA A 36 -7.41 6.21 5.42
N GLY A 37 -7.04 7.43 5.00
CA GLY A 37 -6.73 8.53 5.91
C GLY A 37 -7.97 9.05 6.66
N THR A 38 -7.96 8.94 7.99
CA THR A 38 -9.00 9.51 8.87
C THR A 38 -8.63 10.91 9.36
N THR A 39 -9.63 11.77 9.56
CA THR A 39 -9.47 13.08 10.19
C THR A 39 -9.90 13.01 11.65
N ASP A 40 -9.18 13.67 12.54
CA ASP A 40 -9.62 13.93 13.90
C ASP A 40 -10.35 15.29 14.00
N GLN A 41 -10.81 15.65 15.20
CA GLN A 41 -11.50 16.92 15.46
C GLN A 41 -10.64 18.16 15.17
N ASN A 42 -9.32 18.00 15.08
CA ASN A 42 -8.37 19.09 14.90
C ASN A 42 -7.90 19.25 13.45
N PHE A 43 -8.42 18.45 12.51
CA PHE A 43 -8.03 18.54 11.11
C PHE A 43 -8.18 19.98 10.59
N LEU A 44 -9.33 20.61 10.79
CA LEU A 44 -9.59 21.97 10.29
C LEU A 44 -8.71 23.08 10.92
N THR A 45 -8.10 22.81 12.07
CA THR A 45 -7.24 23.76 12.81
C THR A 45 -5.76 23.36 12.80
N GLY A 46 -5.44 22.28 12.08
CA GLY A 46 -4.10 21.72 11.94
C GLY A 46 -3.17 22.52 11.05
N ARG A 47 -1.88 22.18 11.13
CA ARG A 47 -0.89 22.57 10.13
C ARG A 47 -0.73 21.47 9.09
N TYR A 48 -0.46 21.86 7.85
CA TYR A 48 -0.39 20.93 6.73
C TYR A 48 1.01 20.90 6.11
N ILE A 49 1.50 19.68 5.89
CA ILE A 49 2.74 19.37 5.19
C ILE A 49 2.34 18.92 3.78
N ALA A 50 2.74 19.71 2.79
CA ALA A 50 2.41 19.48 1.39
C ALA A 50 3.24 18.36 0.78
N GLY A 51 4.46 18.13 1.29
CA GLY A 51 5.37 17.13 0.75
C GLY A 51 6.35 16.60 1.79
N VAL A 52 6.67 15.31 1.68
CA VAL A 52 7.70 14.61 2.45
C VAL A 52 8.57 13.85 1.46
N THR A 53 9.83 14.28 1.33
CA THR A 53 10.81 13.61 0.48
C THR A 53 11.91 13.04 1.34
N CYS A 54 12.16 11.74 1.22
CA CYS A 54 13.17 11.05 2.02
C CYS A 54 14.27 10.47 1.12
N PRO A 55 15.54 10.50 1.55
CA PRO A 55 16.60 9.78 0.86
C PRO A 55 16.37 8.25 0.98
N PRO A 56 16.92 7.46 0.05
CA PRO A 56 16.95 6.01 0.18
C PRO A 56 17.57 5.58 1.52
N GLY A 57 16.92 4.64 2.21
CA GLY A 57 17.40 4.13 3.51
C GLY A 57 17.06 5.00 4.74
N ALA A 58 16.39 6.15 4.60
CA ALA A 58 15.97 6.99 5.73
C ALA A 58 15.20 6.20 6.81
N GLU A 59 15.63 6.22 8.06
CA GLU A 59 15.00 5.44 9.15
C GLU A 59 13.75 6.11 9.73
N GLY A 60 13.50 7.37 9.38
CA GLY A 60 12.31 8.10 9.77
C GLY A 60 12.26 9.51 9.20
N LEU A 61 11.23 10.27 9.60
CA LEU A 61 11.00 11.64 9.12
C LEU A 61 12.13 12.63 9.47
N SER A 62 12.95 12.33 10.47
CA SER A 62 14.11 13.15 10.84
C SER A 62 15.18 13.19 9.74
N ASN A 63 15.21 12.19 8.85
CA ASN A 63 16.12 12.16 7.70
C ASN A 63 15.48 12.77 6.44
N CYS A 64 14.24 13.25 6.53
CA CYS A 64 13.45 13.66 5.38
C CYS A 64 13.30 15.19 5.31
N THR A 65 13.11 15.68 4.11
CA THR A 65 12.79 17.08 3.86
C THR A 65 11.27 17.25 3.89
N LEU A 66 10.79 18.10 4.81
CA LEU A 66 9.37 18.44 4.91
C LEU A 66 9.11 19.75 4.16
N GLN A 67 8.24 19.69 3.15
CA GLN A 67 7.75 20.86 2.44
C GLN A 67 6.45 21.31 3.10
N GLY A 68 6.51 22.45 3.80
CA GLY A 68 5.33 23.07 4.39
C GLY A 68 4.40 23.66 3.33
N SER A 69 3.11 23.69 3.61
CA SER A 69 2.18 24.50 2.81
C SER A 69 2.28 25.98 3.23
N PRO A 70 2.37 26.94 2.29
CA PRO A 70 2.30 28.37 2.61
C PRO A 70 0.90 28.82 3.03
N VAL A 71 -0.14 27.98 2.93
CA VAL A 71 -1.54 28.36 3.14
C VAL A 71 -2.23 27.39 4.09
N LEU A 72 -3.06 27.94 4.99
CA LEU A 72 -4.03 27.30 5.89
C LEU A 72 -5.06 26.38 5.19
N TYR A 73 -4.86 26.03 3.91
CA TYR A 73 -5.80 25.19 3.19
C TYR A 73 -5.55 23.73 3.58
N PRO A 74 -6.60 23.02 4.04
CA PRO A 74 -6.52 21.58 4.22
C PRO A 74 -6.04 20.93 2.93
N CYS A 75 -5.27 19.83 3.05
CA CYS A 75 -5.24 18.85 1.98
C CYS A 75 -6.68 18.64 1.50
N GLU A 76 -6.91 18.56 0.19
CA GLU A 76 -8.27 18.35 -0.32
C GLU A 76 -8.95 17.21 0.44
N THR A 77 -10.28 17.21 0.54
CA THR A 77 -11.00 16.30 1.44
C THR A 77 -10.70 14.81 1.23
N ARG A 78 -10.08 14.43 0.09
CA ARG A 78 -9.63 13.07 -0.25
C ARG A 78 -8.10 12.92 -0.36
N ASP A 79 -7.33 13.98 -0.17
CA ASP A 79 -5.87 14.00 -0.28
C ASP A 79 -5.19 13.77 1.07
N ARG A 80 -5.63 12.74 1.79
CA ARG A 80 -5.16 12.46 3.16
C ARG A 80 -4.10 11.38 3.12
N ALA A 81 -2.88 11.71 3.55
CA ALA A 81 -1.85 10.71 3.60
C ALA A 81 -2.26 9.56 4.51
N SER A 82 -2.10 8.36 4.00
CA SER A 82 -2.24 7.14 4.78
C SER A 82 -1.30 6.11 4.19
N LEU A 83 -0.79 5.24 5.04
CA LEU A 83 0.23 4.26 4.67
C LEU A 83 -0.11 2.91 5.29
N ARG A 84 0.12 1.86 4.51
CA ARG A 84 0.03 0.49 4.97
C ARG A 84 1.43 -0.12 5.00
N CYS A 85 1.95 -0.35 6.20
CA CYS A 85 3.19 -1.09 6.42
C CYS A 85 2.89 -2.59 6.44
N LEU A 86 3.62 -3.38 5.65
CA LEU A 86 3.47 -4.83 5.65
C LEU A 86 4.57 -5.46 6.50
N ALA A 87 4.18 -6.36 7.41
CA ALA A 87 5.13 -7.16 8.18
C ALA A 87 5.80 -8.22 7.27
N ASN A 88 7.01 -8.66 7.65
CA ASN A 88 7.82 -9.65 6.93
C ASN A 88 7.07 -10.96 6.63
N GLU A 89 6.05 -11.29 7.42
CA GLU A 89 5.14 -12.42 7.21
C GLU A 89 4.52 -12.45 5.80
N LEU A 90 4.32 -11.30 5.15
CA LEU A 90 3.74 -11.24 3.80
C LEU A 90 4.77 -11.23 2.68
N THR A 91 6.03 -10.91 2.97
CA THR A 91 7.06 -10.59 1.97
C THR A 91 7.96 -11.78 1.65
N ASN A 92 8.12 -12.71 2.60
CA ASN A 92 8.89 -13.95 2.43
C ASN A 92 8.00 -15.21 2.35
N THR A 93 6.70 -14.99 2.24
CA THR A 93 5.72 -16.05 2.07
C THR A 93 5.56 -16.33 0.60
N THR A 94 6.02 -17.50 0.17
CA THR A 94 5.65 -18.07 -1.12
C THR A 94 4.19 -18.49 -1.07
N TYR A 95 3.51 -18.43 -2.22
CA TYR A 95 2.12 -18.85 -2.34
C TYR A 95 2.02 -19.95 -3.39
N ASP A 96 1.29 -21.00 -3.07
CA ASP A 96 0.78 -21.91 -4.09
C ASP A 96 -0.38 -21.19 -4.81
N THR A 97 -0.42 -21.28 -6.14
CA THR A 97 -1.45 -20.67 -6.98
C THR A 97 -2.18 -21.72 -7.81
N ARG A 98 -3.49 -21.55 -7.95
CA ARG A 98 -4.28 -22.34 -8.90
C ARG A 98 -5.44 -21.55 -9.47
N ILE A 99 -5.86 -21.93 -10.67
CA ILE A 99 -7.12 -21.50 -11.27
C ILE A 99 -8.15 -22.58 -10.98
N VAL A 100 -9.28 -22.21 -10.38
CA VAL A 100 -10.43 -23.11 -10.22
C VAL A 100 -11.53 -22.65 -11.15
N SER A 101 -11.86 -23.48 -12.14
CA SER A 101 -12.99 -23.23 -13.02
C SER A 101 -14.29 -23.30 -12.21
N TRP A 102 -15.27 -22.50 -12.63
CA TRP A 102 -16.64 -22.72 -12.20
C TRP A 102 -17.10 -23.96 -12.97
N ALA A 103 -17.31 -25.07 -12.27
CA ALA A 103 -17.62 -26.34 -12.91
C ALA A 103 -18.99 -26.26 -13.61
N THR A 104 -19.01 -25.88 -14.88
CA THR A 104 -20.02 -26.38 -15.81
C THR A 104 -19.43 -27.60 -16.52
N PRO A 105 -20.06 -28.78 -16.39
CA PRO A 105 -19.63 -29.95 -17.13
C PRO A 105 -19.57 -29.62 -18.64
N GLY A 106 -18.38 -29.69 -19.23
CA GLY A 106 -18.18 -29.44 -20.66
C GLY A 106 -17.80 -28.01 -21.06
N ALA A 107 -17.63 -27.06 -20.13
CA ALA A 107 -17.17 -25.72 -20.47
C ALA A 107 -15.92 -25.30 -19.69
N MET A 108 -14.93 -24.85 -20.49
CA MET A 108 -13.72 -24.10 -20.16
C MET A 108 -12.43 -24.89 -19.91
N SER A 109 -11.38 -24.43 -20.59
CA SER A 109 -10.00 -24.93 -20.50
C SER A 109 -9.45 -24.77 -19.08
N SER A 110 -8.35 -25.46 -18.79
CA SER A 110 -7.56 -25.31 -17.56
C SER A 110 -7.11 -23.87 -17.27
N ASP A 111 -7.32 -22.95 -18.21
CA ASP A 111 -6.66 -21.65 -18.26
C ASP A 111 -7.61 -20.51 -17.83
N ILE A 112 -8.89 -20.80 -17.57
CA ILE A 112 -9.90 -19.80 -17.19
C ILE A 112 -10.62 -20.18 -15.90
N GLY A 113 -10.62 -19.28 -14.92
CA GLY A 113 -11.33 -19.49 -13.66
C GLY A 113 -10.92 -18.51 -12.57
N ARG A 114 -11.43 -18.74 -11.35
CA ARG A 114 -11.11 -17.91 -10.19
C ARG A 114 -9.71 -18.26 -9.70
N VAL A 115 -8.88 -17.23 -9.49
CA VAL A 115 -7.55 -17.38 -8.90
C VAL A 115 -7.69 -17.66 -7.41
N GLN A 116 -7.02 -18.72 -6.95
CA GLN A 116 -6.86 -19.03 -5.53
C GLN A 116 -5.39 -19.04 -5.15
N VAL A 117 -5.10 -18.55 -3.95
CA VAL A 117 -3.76 -18.49 -3.36
C VAL A 117 -3.75 -19.16 -1.99
N LYS A 118 -2.63 -19.80 -1.64
CA LYS A 118 -2.43 -20.41 -0.33
C LYS A 118 -0.99 -20.19 0.13
N PRO A 119 -0.73 -19.59 1.30
CA PRO A 119 0.60 -19.46 1.87
C PRO A 119 1.31 -20.80 2.02
N THR A 120 2.49 -20.98 1.43
CA THR A 120 3.25 -22.25 1.52
C THR A 120 3.90 -22.43 2.90
N ARG A 121 4.29 -21.34 3.57
CA ARG A 121 5.02 -21.39 4.86
C ARG A 121 4.14 -21.38 6.11
N ALA A 122 2.87 -21.00 6.01
CA ALA A 122 2.05 -20.70 7.19
C ALA A 122 1.25 -21.91 7.74
N ASN A 123 1.58 -23.17 7.40
CA ASN A 123 0.71 -24.33 7.65
C ASN A 123 -0.75 -24.06 7.25
N ALA A 124 -0.96 -23.26 6.20
CA ALA A 124 -2.29 -22.85 5.79
C ALA A 124 -3.02 -24.06 5.19
N SER A 125 -4.12 -24.47 5.82
CA SER A 125 -4.95 -25.58 5.37
C SER A 125 -5.98 -25.17 4.31
N HIS A 126 -6.15 -23.87 4.06
CA HIS A 126 -7.25 -23.34 3.26
C HIS A 126 -6.77 -22.43 2.12
N TRP A 127 -7.45 -22.54 0.98
CA TRP A 127 -7.26 -21.69 -0.19
C TRP A 127 -8.09 -20.41 -0.06
N GLY A 128 -7.46 -19.25 -0.21
CA GLY A 128 -8.11 -17.94 -0.28
C GLY A 128 -8.34 -17.48 -1.72
N GLY A 129 -9.16 -16.43 -1.90
CA GLY A 129 -9.36 -15.75 -3.17
C GLY A 129 -8.57 -14.44 -3.26
N VAL A 130 -8.33 -13.96 -4.48
CA VAL A 130 -7.71 -12.64 -4.73
C VAL A 130 -8.81 -11.61 -4.96
N CYS A 131 -8.73 -10.46 -4.29
CA CYS A 131 -9.65 -9.34 -4.54
C CYS A 131 -9.40 -8.71 -5.91
N ASP A 132 -10.46 -8.47 -6.66
CA ASP A 132 -10.45 -7.89 -8.01
C ASP A 132 -9.84 -6.48 -8.07
N SER A 133 -10.03 -5.68 -7.02
CA SER A 133 -9.47 -4.33 -6.88
C SER A 133 -7.94 -4.25 -6.88
N ALA A 134 -7.25 -5.39 -6.77
CA ALA A 134 -5.79 -5.49 -6.80
C ALA A 134 -5.24 -6.23 -8.04
N VAL A 135 -6.10 -6.69 -8.95
CA VAL A 135 -5.67 -7.41 -10.16
C VAL A 135 -5.53 -6.43 -11.33
N ALA A 136 -4.29 -6.10 -11.68
CA ALA A 136 -3.99 -5.34 -12.89
C ALA A 136 -3.62 -6.30 -14.04
N VAL A 137 -4.22 -6.11 -15.21
CA VAL A 137 -3.79 -6.81 -16.43
C VAL A 137 -2.59 -6.08 -17.01
N SER A 138 -1.39 -6.66 -16.87
CA SER A 138 -0.19 -6.17 -17.57
C SER A 138 0.14 -7.10 -18.73
N ALA A 139 -0.09 -6.65 -19.96
CA ALA A 139 0.37 -7.37 -21.15
C ALA A 139 1.84 -7.03 -21.41
N THR A 140 2.74 -7.97 -21.18
CA THR A 140 4.11 -7.88 -21.71
C THR A 140 4.12 -8.56 -23.07
N ALA A 141 4.27 -7.76 -24.14
CA ALA A 141 4.56 -8.30 -25.45
C ALA A 141 5.98 -8.89 -25.42
N ALA A 142 6.10 -10.21 -25.30
CA ALA A 142 7.33 -10.89 -25.64
C ALA A 142 7.46 -10.83 -27.17
N LEU A 143 8.30 -9.91 -27.67
CA LEU A 143 8.75 -9.94 -29.06
C LEU A 143 9.58 -11.21 -29.23
N ALA A 144 9.05 -12.15 -30.00
CA ALA A 144 9.75 -13.33 -30.49
C ALA A 144 10.66 -12.97 -31.67
#